data_AF-A0A9P6Z909-F1
#
_entry.id   AF-A0A9P6Z909-F1
#
_cell.length_a   1.000
_cell.length_b   1.000
_cell.length_c   1.000
_cell.angle_alpha   90.00
_cell.angle_beta   90.00
_cell.angle_gamma   90.00
#
_symmetry.space_group_name_H-M   'P 1'
#
loop_
_entity.id
_entity.type
_entity.pdbx_description
1 polymer ?
#
loop_
_entity_poly.entity_id
_entity_poly.type
_entity_poly.pdbx_seq_one_letter_code
_entity_poly.pdbx_strand_id
1 'polypeptide(L)' 'MYPGGLKEINFKDLQAKDSTEPIRKAISGMLPKNRLRQVRLDRLKIFEGSEHPYEANIIKQHGVKQQ' A
#
# COMPACT_ATOMS: atom_id res chain seq x y z
N MET A 1 -19.95 19.28 5.78
CA MET A 1 -19.87 18.50 4.52
C MET A 1 -20.69 19.27 3.50
N TYR A 2 -20.06 19.82 2.46
CA TYR A 2 -20.71 20.70 1.48
C TYR A 2 -21.19 19.87 0.27
N PRO A 3 -22.38 20.15 -0.30
CA PRO A 3 -22.80 19.53 -1.55
C PRO A 3 -21.81 19.88 -2.66
N GLY A 4 -21.33 18.88 -3.41
CA GLY A 4 -20.37 19.05 -4.54
C GLY A 4 -18.91 18.66 -4.27
N GLY A 5 -18.58 18.10 -3.10
CA GLY A 5 -17.20 17.74 -2.75
C GLY A 5 -16.62 16.44 -3.35
N LEU A 6 -17.31 15.82 -4.32
CA LEU A 6 -16.84 14.59 -4.95
C LEU A 6 -15.64 14.92 -5.86
N LYS A 7 -14.51 14.24 -5.63
CA LYS A 7 -13.32 14.37 -6.47
C LYS A 7 -13.03 13.01 -7.11
N GLU A 8 -13.06 12.99 -8.43
CA GLU A 8 -12.70 11.83 -9.23
C GLU A 8 -11.37 12.10 -9.92
N ILE A 9 -10.55 11.06 -10.06
CA ILE A 9 -9.27 11.12 -10.76
C ILE A 9 -9.14 9.88 -11.63
N ASN A 10 -8.67 10.05 -12.86
CA ASN A 10 -8.41 8.92 -13.74
C ASN A 10 -7.23 8.10 -13.21
N PHE A 11 -7.24 6.79 -13.46
CA PHE A 11 -6.14 5.91 -13.09
C PHE A 11 -4.81 6.36 -13.69
N LYS A 12 -4.79 6.77 -14.96
CA LYS A 12 -3.58 7.24 -15.65
C LYS A 12 -2.98 8.47 -14.96
N ASP A 13 -3.83 9.43 -14.60
CA ASP A 13 -3.40 10.67 -13.95
C ASP A 13 -2.93 10.40 -12.52
N LEU A 14 -3.60 9.49 -11.80
CA LEU A 14 -3.18 9.07 -10.47
C LEU A 14 -1.82 8.37 -10.53
N GLN A 15 -1.62 7.45 -11.47
CA GLN A 15 -0.37 6.71 -11.66
C GLN A 15 0.78 7.66 -12.04
N ALA A 16 0.54 8.62 -12.92
CA ALA A 16 1.54 9.61 -13.31
C ALA A 16 1.92 10.55 -12.15
N LYS A 17 0.97 10.85 -11.26
CA LYS A 17 1.21 11.70 -10.08
C LYS A 17 1.90 10.96 -8.94
N ASP A 18 1.45 9.74 -8.67
CA ASP A 18 1.96 8.85 -7.62
C ASP A 18 1.64 7.41 -8.01
N SER A 19 2.67 6.67 -8.42
CA SER A 19 2.50 5.28 -8.86
C SER A 19 2.21 4.31 -7.70
N THR A 20 2.44 4.72 -6.45
CA THR A 20 2.25 3.87 -5.27
C THR A 20 0.81 3.91 -4.74
N GLU A 21 0.11 5.03 -4.92
CA GLU A 21 -1.27 5.24 -4.48
C GLU A 21 -2.29 4.22 -5.03
N PRO A 22 -2.29 3.89 -6.35
CA PRO A 22 -3.19 2.86 -6.88
C PRO A 22 -3.03 1.50 -6.19
N ILE A 23 -1.78 1.08 -5.95
CA ILE A 23 -1.45 -0.19 -5.29
C ILE A 23 -1.90 -0.15 -3.82
N ARG A 24 -1.62 0.95 -3.12
CA ARG A 24 -2.05 1.17 -1.73
C ARG A 24 -3.57 1.09 -1.59
N LYS A 25 -4.32 1.71 -2.52
CA LYS A 25 -5.79 1.67 -2.56
C LYS A 25 -6.33 0.27 -2.81
N ALA A 26 -5.75 -0.46 -3.77
CA ALA A 26 -6.14 -1.84 -4.06
C ALA A 26 -5.98 -2.73 -2.82
N ILE A 27 -4.81 -2.71 -2.18
CA ILE A 27 -4.53 -3.51 -0.98
C ILE A 27 -5.44 -3.09 0.17
N SER A 28 -5.65 -1.79 0.37
CA SER A 28 -6.59 -1.28 1.36
C SER A 28 -8.01 -1.80 1.17
N GLY A 29 -8.45 -2.02 -0.07
CA GLY A 29 -9.75 -2.62 -0.39
C GLY A 29 -9.82 -4.12 -0.10
N MET A 30 -8.69 -4.83 -0.22
CA MET A 30 -8.59 -6.28 0.05
C MET A 30 -8.51 -6.63 1.53
N LEU A 31 -8.15 -5.68 2.41
CA LEU A 31 -8.11 -5.92 3.84
C LEU A 31 -9.52 -5.91 4.48
N PRO A 32 -9.77 -6.79 5.49
CA PRO A 32 -10.99 -6.74 6.29
C PRO A 32 -11.16 -5.36 6.96
N LYS A 33 -12.37 -4.82 6.92
CA LYS A 33 -12.71 -3.55 7.57
C LYS A 33 -12.79 -3.72 9.08
N ASN A 34 -11.64 -3.59 9.76
CA ASN A 34 -11.54 -3.63 11.22
C ASN A 34 -10.49 -2.62 11.74
N ARG A 35 -10.35 -2.51 13.07
CA ARG A 35 -9.40 -1.59 13.73
C ARG A 35 -7.93 -1.86 13.37
N LEU A 36 -7.59 -3.09 12.98
CA LEU A 36 -6.23 -3.49 12.61
C LEU A 36 -5.89 -3.15 11.15
N ARG A 37 -6.87 -2.75 10.34
CA ARG A 37 -6.65 -2.44 8.91
C ARG A 37 -5.63 -1.33 8.72
N GLN A 38 -5.73 -0.23 9.48
CA GLN A 38 -4.77 0.88 9.42
C GLN A 38 -3.37 0.42 9.83
N VAL A 39 -3.24 -0.28 10.96
CA VAL A 39 -1.95 -0.79 11.45
C VAL A 39 -1.28 -1.73 10.44
N ARG A 40 -2.05 -2.57 9.73
CA ARG A 40 -1.53 -3.44 8.67
C ARG A 40 -1.10 -2.65 7.44
N LEU A 41 -1.86 -1.61 7.06
CA LEU A 41 -1.50 -0.72 5.95
C LEU A 41 -0.26 0.13 6.25
N ASP A 42 0.00 0.49 7.51
CA ASP A 42 1.19 1.26 7.87
C ASP A 42 2.49 0.44 7.75
N ARG A 43 2.37 -0.89 7.86
CA ARG A 43 3.46 -1.84 7.61
C ARG A 43 3.76 -2.03 6.12
N LEU A 44 2.80 -1.72 5.24
CA LEU A 44 2.99 -1.80 3.80
C LEU A 44 3.90 -0.65 3.35
N LYS A 45 5.09 -1.00 2.86
CA LYS A 45 6.04 -0.06 2.23
C LYS A 45 6.06 -0.33 0.74
N ILE A 46 5.74 0.68 -0.05
CA ILE A 46 5.73 0.63 -1.51
C ILE A 46 6.77 1.64 -1.98
N PHE A 47 7.62 1.23 -2.90
CA PHE A 47 8.68 2.05 -3.46
C PHE A 47 8.48 2.16 -4.96
N GLU A 48 8.93 3.28 -5.52
CA GLU A 48 8.99 3.48 -6.95
C GLU A 48 10.32 2.94 -7.47
N GLY A 49 10.30 2.12 -8.52
CA GLY A 49 11.51 1.51 -9.06
C GLY A 49 12.01 0.31 -8.24
N SER A 50 13.31 0.01 -8.38
CA SER A 50 13.92 -1.20 -7.81
C SER A 50 14.72 -0.93 -6.53
N GLU A 51 14.93 0.33 -6.17
CA GLU A 51 15.73 0.73 -5.01
C GLU A 51 14.86 0.87 -3.76
N HIS A 52 15.33 0.34 -2.63
CA HIS A 52 14.67 0.52 -1.35
C HIS A 52 15.65 0.43 -0.17
N PRO A 53 15.46 1.19 0.92
CA PRO A 53 16.37 1.22 2.07
C PRO A 53 16.33 -0.06 2.94
N TYR A 54 15.49 -1.03 2.60
CA TYR A 54 15.25 -2.24 3.38
C TYR A 54 15.88 -3.52 2.79
N GLU A 55 16.88 -3.39 1.92
CA GLU A 55 17.57 -4.52 1.27
C GLU A 55 18.00 -5.62 2.25
N ALA A 56 18.53 -5.24 3.42
CA ALA A 56 18.98 -6.19 4.43
C ALA A 56 17.86 -6.94 5.18
N ASN A 57 16.59 -6.51 5.05
CA ASN A 57 15.48 -6.94 5.92
C ASN A 57 14.23 -7.41 5.15
N ILE A 58 14.34 -7.72 3.86
CA ILE A 58 13.18 -8.05 2.99
C ILE A 58 12.40 -9.28 3.52
N ILE A 59 13.09 -10.23 4.15
CA ILE A 59 12.47 -11.50 4.57
C ILE A 59 12.73 -11.76 6.06
N LYS A 60 11.78 -11.40 6.93
CA LYS A 60 11.63 -12.13 8.19
C LYS A 60 10.92 -13.44 7.88
N GLN A 61 11.69 -14.51 7.77
CA GLN A 61 11.21 -15.89 7.60
C GLN A 61 10.35 -16.30 8.81
N HIS A 62 9.10 -15.89 8.85
CA HIS A 62 8.11 -16.38 9.79
C HIS A 62 7.43 -17.61 9.17
N GLY A 63 8.13 -18.75 9.09
CA GLY A 63 7.47 -19.96 8.56
C GLY A 63 8.27 -21.20 8.18
N VAL A 64 9.61 -21.22 8.18
CA VAL A 64 10.34 -22.47 7.85
C VAL A 64 11.17 -22.91 9.04
N LYS A 65 10.70 -23.96 9.73
CA LYS A 65 11.56 -24.75 10.63
C LYS A 65 12.70 -25.29 9.77
N GLN A 66 13.90 -24.75 9.94
CA GLN A 66 15.12 -25.42 9.47
C GLN A 66 15.31 -26.67 10.32
N GLN A 67 15.64 -27.77 9.64
CA GLN A 67 15.75 -29.13 10.18
C GLN A 67 16.80 -29.23 11.28
#